data_AF-A0A327ZL87-F1
#
_entry.id   AF-A0A327ZL87-F1
#
_cell.length_a   1.000
_cell.length_b   1.000
_cell.length_c   1.000
_cell.angle_alpha   90.00
_cell.angle_beta   90.00
_cell.angle_gamma   90.00
#
_symmetry.space_group_name_H-M   'P 1'
#
loop_
_entity.id
_entity.type
_entity.pdbx_description
1 polymer ?
#
loop_
_entity_poly.entity_id
_entity_poly.type
_entity_poly.pdbx_seq_one_letter_code
_entity_poly.pdbx_strand_id
1 'polypeptide(L)'
;MSVRRIMGTEVEYGISVPGQPGANPMVTSSQVVNAYGARPELNRNGRARWDYEEESPLRDARGFTYSGAAYDPAEALADEDLGLANVILTNGARLYVDHAHPEYSTPECTNPLDVVKWDKAGERVMAEASRRAASIPGTHRIQLYKNNTDNKGASYGSHENYLMRRQTPFADIVAHLTPFFVTRQIFTGVGRVGIGQDGTGSGFQISSRADFFEVEVGLETTLKRPIINTRDEPHSDADKYRRLHVIIGDANLSEIASYLKMGTTSLVLNMIEEKVFTGELGIADPVTELKAVSHDPTLKHLMRLRDGRRLTALDLQWAYYERARAFVDERYGTDTDEQTADVLDRWEDVLTKLGDDPMQLSDSLDWVAKLRLLEGYREREELGWNSPKLQLVDLQYSDVRPEKGLYHRLVARGSMKTLLDPDETQRAMYEPPEDTRAYFRGRCLAQYASEVVAASWDSVIFDIGRESLVRVPMMEPERGTKKHVGALFDKCESAKDLLEVITSR
;
A
#
# COMPACT_ATOMS: atom_id res chain seq x y z
N MET A 1 -1.64 -6.15 -21.87
CA MET A 1 -2.43 -6.43 -20.66
C MET A 1 -3.12 -5.14 -20.25
N SER A 2 -4.28 -5.24 -19.62
CA SER A 2 -5.09 -4.12 -19.18
C SER A 2 -4.72 -3.75 -17.72
N VAL A 3 -5.43 -2.84 -17.02
CA VAL A 3 -5.13 -2.57 -15.59
C VAL A 3 -5.26 -3.81 -14.70
N ARG A 4 -5.89 -4.88 -15.20
CA ARG A 4 -6.01 -6.18 -14.53
C ARG A 4 -4.64 -6.83 -14.31
N ARG A 5 -4.22 -6.91 -13.05
CA ARG A 5 -2.97 -7.50 -12.57
C ARG A 5 -3.15 -7.87 -11.10
N ILE A 6 -2.55 -8.96 -10.63
CA ILE A 6 -2.52 -9.25 -9.19
C ILE A 6 -1.70 -8.16 -8.48
N MET A 7 -2.32 -7.51 -7.50
CA MET A 7 -1.76 -6.39 -6.78
C MET A 7 -2.27 -6.30 -5.34
N GLY A 8 -1.58 -5.53 -4.50
CA GLY A 8 -1.97 -5.26 -3.12
C GLY A 8 -1.17 -4.11 -2.52
N THR A 9 -1.53 -3.70 -1.31
CA THR A 9 -0.83 -2.64 -0.57
C THR A 9 -0.49 -3.07 0.85
N GLU A 10 0.60 -2.54 1.37
CA GLU A 10 1.06 -2.65 2.75
C GLU A 10 1.08 -1.24 3.34
N VAL A 11 0.45 -1.00 4.49
CA VAL A 11 0.37 0.35 5.08
C VAL A 11 0.73 0.30 6.55
N GLU A 12 1.89 0.84 6.88
CA GLU A 12 2.31 1.11 8.25
C GLU A 12 1.59 2.37 8.77
N TYR A 13 0.92 2.28 9.92
CA TYR A 13 0.20 3.42 10.49
C TYR A 13 1.08 4.17 11.49
N GLY A 14 1.10 5.49 11.39
CA GLY A 14 1.61 6.36 12.43
C GLY A 14 0.84 6.13 13.72
N ILE A 15 1.53 6.12 14.87
CA ILE A 15 0.92 5.77 16.16
C ILE A 15 1.30 6.76 17.25
N SER A 16 0.36 7.14 18.11
CA SER A 16 0.65 7.92 19.31
C SER A 16 -0.31 7.65 20.47
N VAL A 17 0.16 7.90 21.70
CA VAL A 17 -0.64 7.78 22.92
C VAL A 17 -0.74 9.17 23.57
N PRO A 18 -1.83 9.93 23.32
CA PRO A 18 -1.99 11.26 23.90
C PRO A 18 -1.90 11.24 25.42
N GLY A 19 -1.06 12.12 25.97
CA GLY A 19 -0.74 12.17 27.41
C GLY A 19 0.42 11.27 27.83
N GLN A 20 0.97 10.44 26.92
CA GLN A 20 2.13 9.57 27.16
C GLN A 20 3.15 9.65 26.03
N PRO A 21 3.93 10.75 25.95
CA PRO A 21 4.90 10.95 24.88
C PRO A 21 6.04 9.91 24.87
N GLY A 22 6.30 9.23 25.99
CA GLY A 22 7.30 8.17 26.12
C GLY A 22 6.76 6.75 25.95
N ALA A 23 5.51 6.58 25.51
CA ALA A 23 4.94 5.25 25.27
C ALA A 23 5.75 4.49 24.22
N ASN A 24 6.04 3.22 24.48
CA ASN A 24 6.78 2.38 23.54
C ASN A 24 5.90 2.05 22.32
N PRO A 25 6.31 2.41 21.09
CA PRO A 25 5.47 2.23 19.91
C PRO A 25 5.26 0.75 19.56
N MET A 26 6.25 -0.13 19.75
CA MET A 26 6.10 -1.59 19.49
C MET A 26 5.03 -2.22 20.40
N VAL A 27 5.06 -1.87 21.70
CA VAL A 27 4.05 -2.34 22.67
C VAL A 27 2.67 -1.80 22.32
N THR A 28 2.60 -0.52 21.96
CA THR A 28 1.33 0.14 21.60
C THR A 28 0.74 -0.46 20.31
N SER A 29 1.57 -0.73 19.31
CA SER A 29 1.20 -1.42 18.07
C SER A 29 0.73 -2.84 18.34
N SER A 30 1.41 -3.56 19.23
CA SER A 30 0.98 -4.90 19.67
C SER A 30 -0.39 -4.88 20.36
N GLN A 31 -0.70 -3.84 21.15
CA GLN A 31 -2.03 -3.68 21.75
C GLN A 31 -3.12 -3.52 20.68
N VAL A 32 -2.86 -2.72 19.64
CA VAL A 32 -3.79 -2.52 18.52
C VAL A 32 -4.05 -3.84 17.79
N VAL A 33 -3.00 -4.53 17.35
CA VAL A 33 -3.13 -5.77 16.57
C VAL A 33 -3.79 -6.87 17.40
N ASN A 34 -3.38 -7.06 18.67
CA ASN A 34 -3.99 -8.05 19.55
C ASN A 34 -5.45 -7.74 19.86
N ALA A 35 -5.83 -6.47 20.04
CA ALA A 35 -7.21 -6.09 20.30
C ALA A 35 -8.15 -6.43 19.14
N TYR A 36 -7.67 -6.33 17.89
CA TYR A 36 -8.44 -6.77 16.74
C TYR A 36 -8.44 -8.30 16.59
N GLY A 37 -7.26 -8.94 16.78
CA GLY A 37 -7.11 -10.39 16.69
C GLY A 37 -7.86 -11.18 17.77
N ALA A 38 -8.24 -10.56 18.89
CA ALA A 38 -9.01 -11.18 19.97
C ALA A 38 -10.50 -11.39 19.64
N ARG A 39 -10.95 -11.01 18.43
CA ARG A 39 -12.34 -11.21 18.00
C ARG A 39 -12.73 -12.69 18.03
N PRO A 40 -13.96 -13.03 18.48
CA PRO A 40 -14.41 -14.43 18.54
C PRO A 40 -14.32 -15.14 17.19
N GLU A 41 -14.54 -14.43 16.08
CA GLU A 41 -14.45 -14.99 14.73
C GLU A 41 -13.02 -15.44 14.36
N LEU A 42 -11.99 -14.86 14.99
CA LEU A 42 -10.57 -15.12 14.71
C LEU A 42 -9.90 -16.03 15.77
N ASN A 43 -10.62 -16.38 16.84
CA ASN A 43 -10.05 -17.03 18.03
C ASN A 43 -10.88 -18.21 18.56
N ARG A 44 -11.64 -18.89 17.70
CA ARG A 44 -12.41 -20.09 18.09
C ARG A 44 -11.43 -21.26 18.31
N ASN A 45 -11.04 -21.50 19.57
CA ASN A 45 -10.13 -22.57 20.03
C ASN A 45 -8.62 -22.36 19.78
N GLY A 46 -8.20 -21.14 19.50
CA GLY A 46 -6.82 -20.78 19.23
C GLY A 46 -6.74 -19.81 18.07
N ARG A 47 -5.68 -18.98 18.05
CA ARG A 47 -5.44 -18.01 16.98
C ARG A 47 -4.54 -18.63 15.91
N ALA A 48 -5.03 -18.68 14.67
CA ALA A 48 -4.19 -19.03 13.53
C ALA A 48 -2.97 -18.08 13.48
N ARG A 49 -1.77 -18.65 13.39
CA ARG A 49 -0.52 -17.87 13.36
C ARG A 49 -0.12 -17.56 11.92
N TRP A 50 0.72 -16.53 11.76
CA TRP A 50 1.43 -16.34 10.50
C TRP A 50 2.48 -17.43 10.34
N ASP A 51 2.53 -18.05 9.17
CA ASP A 51 3.57 -19.01 8.80
C ASP A 51 4.72 -18.33 8.06
N TYR A 52 5.94 -18.49 8.57
CA TYR A 52 7.16 -17.85 8.08
C TYR A 52 8.02 -18.77 7.20
N GLU A 53 7.62 -20.02 6.96
CA GLU A 53 8.45 -21.03 6.30
C GLU A 53 8.98 -20.61 4.91
N GLU A 54 8.20 -19.83 4.16
CA GLU A 54 8.54 -19.37 2.80
C GLU A 54 8.95 -17.89 2.73
N GLU A 55 9.18 -17.23 3.88
CA GLU A 55 9.62 -15.83 3.90
C GLU A 55 11.11 -15.71 3.59
N SER A 56 11.48 -14.75 2.73
CA SER A 56 12.84 -14.52 2.26
C SER A 56 13.12 -13.02 2.02
N PRO A 57 12.99 -12.16 3.05
CA PRO A 57 13.05 -10.70 2.89
C PRO A 57 14.42 -10.18 2.41
N LEU A 58 15.48 -10.99 2.55
CA LEU A 58 16.86 -10.67 2.20
C LEU A 58 17.28 -11.11 0.78
N ARG A 59 16.38 -11.72 0.03
CA ARG A 59 16.64 -12.13 -1.35
C ARG A 59 16.57 -10.92 -2.28
N ASP A 60 17.63 -10.71 -3.06
CA ASP A 60 17.76 -9.57 -3.95
C ASP A 60 17.52 -9.94 -5.41
N ALA A 61 16.75 -9.12 -6.13
CA ALA A 61 16.43 -9.27 -7.54
C ALA A 61 17.66 -9.29 -8.47
N ARG A 62 18.82 -8.80 -8.01
CA ARG A 62 20.10 -8.82 -8.70
C ARG A 62 20.83 -10.18 -8.60
N GLY A 63 20.24 -11.17 -7.94
CA GLY A 63 20.70 -12.56 -7.96
C GLY A 63 21.60 -12.99 -6.79
N PHE A 64 21.52 -12.28 -5.66
CA PHE A 64 22.24 -12.66 -4.44
C PHE A 64 21.33 -12.52 -3.22
N THR A 65 21.71 -13.17 -2.11
CA THR A 65 21.00 -13.07 -0.82
C THR A 65 21.92 -12.36 0.16
N TYR A 66 21.41 -11.35 0.86
CA TYR A 66 22.18 -10.72 1.94
C TYR A 66 22.28 -11.70 3.12
N SER A 67 23.51 -11.96 3.57
CA SER A 67 23.80 -12.91 4.67
C SER A 67 24.66 -12.29 5.78
N GLY A 68 24.69 -10.95 5.89
CA GLY A 68 25.65 -10.22 6.73
C GLY A 68 25.01 -9.25 7.73
N ALA A 69 25.82 -8.77 8.69
CA ALA A 69 25.48 -7.82 9.76
C ALA A 69 25.10 -6.39 9.30
N ALA A 70 24.80 -6.21 8.01
CA ALA A 70 24.15 -5.02 7.48
C ALA A 70 22.62 -5.11 7.60
N TYR A 71 22.11 -6.27 8.01
CA TYR A 71 20.78 -6.43 8.59
C TYR A 71 20.71 -5.58 9.86
N ASP A 72 19.77 -4.63 9.92
CA ASP A 72 19.58 -3.83 11.12
C ASP A 72 19.41 -4.80 12.30
N PRO A 73 20.20 -4.70 13.38
CA PRO A 73 19.96 -5.47 14.59
C PRO A 73 18.50 -5.41 15.06
N ALA A 74 17.78 -4.32 14.76
CA ALA A 74 16.35 -4.20 15.02
C ALA A 74 15.44 -5.05 14.10
N GLU A 75 15.84 -5.31 12.85
CA GLU A 75 15.17 -6.29 11.97
C GLU A 75 15.44 -7.72 12.47
N ALA A 76 16.66 -8.01 12.94
CA ALA A 76 16.97 -9.30 13.58
C ALA A 76 16.21 -9.54 14.90
N LEU A 77 16.06 -8.49 15.71
CA LEU A 77 15.34 -8.56 16.99
C LEU A 77 13.82 -8.63 16.81
N ALA A 78 13.27 -8.14 15.69
CA ALA A 78 11.86 -8.27 15.37
C ALA A 78 11.47 -9.71 14.99
N ASP A 79 12.37 -10.43 14.30
CA ASP A 79 12.13 -11.80 13.85
C ASP A 79 12.45 -12.88 14.91
N GLU A 80 13.48 -12.69 15.75
CA GLU A 80 13.96 -13.80 16.59
C GLU A 80 13.49 -13.84 18.05
N ASP A 81 12.87 -12.80 18.67
CA ASP A 81 12.65 -12.89 20.14
C ASP A 81 11.48 -12.10 20.79
N LEU A 82 10.55 -11.47 20.05
CA LEU A 82 9.51 -10.62 20.68
C LEU A 82 8.07 -11.13 20.64
N GLY A 83 7.77 -12.20 19.89
CA GLY A 83 6.39 -12.70 19.78
C GLY A 83 5.39 -11.62 19.35
N LEU A 84 5.86 -10.69 18.49
CA LEU A 84 5.08 -9.55 18.02
C LEU A 84 3.78 -10.02 17.38
N ALA A 85 2.72 -9.26 17.60
CA ALA A 85 1.38 -9.67 17.17
C ALA A 85 1.30 -9.70 15.64
N ASN A 86 0.92 -10.83 15.08
CA ASN A 86 0.75 -11.06 13.64
C ASN A 86 -0.46 -11.98 13.43
N VAL A 87 -1.44 -11.51 12.65
CA VAL A 87 -2.71 -12.22 12.42
C VAL A 87 -3.13 -12.14 10.96
N ILE A 88 -3.71 -13.23 10.46
CA ILE A 88 -4.47 -13.21 9.20
C ILE A 88 -5.93 -12.91 9.52
N LEU A 89 -6.56 -12.09 8.68
CA LEU A 89 -7.96 -11.73 8.82
C LEU A 89 -8.84 -12.57 7.87
N THR A 90 -10.13 -12.68 8.16
CA THR A 90 -11.09 -13.43 7.32
C THR A 90 -11.29 -12.84 5.93
N ASN A 91 -10.95 -11.56 5.72
CA ASN A 91 -10.88 -10.96 4.39
C ASN A 91 -9.58 -11.31 3.62
N GLY A 92 -8.73 -12.16 4.17
CA GLY A 92 -7.47 -12.59 3.56
C GLY A 92 -6.30 -11.63 3.75
N ALA A 93 -6.50 -10.51 4.46
CA ALA A 93 -5.45 -9.53 4.79
C ALA A 93 -4.50 -10.04 5.90
N ARG A 94 -3.32 -9.43 5.97
CA ARG A 94 -2.40 -9.54 7.12
C ARG A 94 -2.52 -8.29 7.99
N LEU A 95 -2.57 -8.46 9.30
CA LEU A 95 -2.50 -7.38 10.29
C LEU A 95 -1.42 -7.73 11.30
N TYR A 96 -0.35 -6.95 11.36
CA TYR A 96 0.81 -7.30 12.17
C TYR A 96 1.53 -6.07 12.71
N VAL A 97 2.48 -6.27 13.61
CA VAL A 97 3.42 -5.22 14.03
C VAL A 97 4.66 -5.33 13.17
N ASP A 98 4.90 -4.31 12.36
CA ASP A 98 6.15 -4.16 11.62
C ASP A 98 7.00 -3.10 12.32
N HIS A 99 8.11 -3.56 12.90
CA HIS A 99 8.98 -2.73 13.73
C HIS A 99 8.19 -1.95 14.81
N ALA A 100 8.00 -0.65 14.63
CA ALA A 100 7.31 0.24 15.56
C ALA A 100 5.82 0.46 15.25
N HIS A 101 5.32 -0.04 14.11
CA HIS A 101 4.03 0.35 13.53
C HIS A 101 3.06 -0.83 13.46
N PRO A 102 1.75 -0.61 13.66
CA PRO A 102 0.77 -1.60 13.24
C PRO A 102 0.60 -1.45 11.72
N GLU A 103 0.76 -2.56 11.01
CA GLU A 103 0.66 -2.63 9.56
C GLU A 103 -0.57 -3.45 9.14
N TYR A 104 -1.28 -2.95 8.12
CA TYR A 104 -2.28 -3.70 7.39
C TYR A 104 -1.82 -3.94 5.95
N SER A 105 -1.74 -5.20 5.54
CA SER A 105 -1.46 -5.61 4.17
C SER A 105 -2.71 -6.20 3.55
N THR A 106 -3.20 -5.63 2.44
CA THR A 106 -4.45 -6.05 1.78
C THR A 106 -4.37 -7.52 1.34
N PRO A 107 -5.51 -8.22 1.19
CA PRO A 107 -5.53 -9.43 0.37
C PRO A 107 -5.07 -9.10 -1.07
N GLU A 108 -4.66 -10.14 -1.80
CA GLU A 108 -4.37 -10.01 -3.22
C GLU A 108 -5.65 -9.67 -4.00
N CYS A 109 -5.60 -8.59 -4.78
CA CYS A 109 -6.68 -8.12 -5.65
C CYS A 109 -6.24 -8.16 -7.12
N THR A 110 -7.16 -8.15 -8.08
CA THR A 110 -6.83 -8.22 -9.52
C THR A 110 -6.89 -6.89 -10.25
N ASN A 111 -7.36 -5.83 -9.62
CA ASN A 111 -7.64 -4.54 -10.25
C ASN A 111 -7.53 -3.39 -9.25
N PRO A 112 -7.29 -2.16 -9.72
CA PRO A 112 -7.05 -1.01 -8.84
C PRO A 112 -8.26 -0.68 -7.95
N LEU A 113 -9.50 -0.81 -8.43
CA LEU A 113 -10.68 -0.48 -7.61
C LEU A 113 -10.81 -1.40 -6.39
N ASP A 114 -10.55 -2.69 -6.58
CA ASP A 114 -10.54 -3.65 -5.48
C ASP A 114 -9.40 -3.38 -4.50
N VAL A 115 -8.20 -3.01 -4.96
CA VAL A 115 -7.14 -2.56 -4.02
C VAL A 115 -7.63 -1.40 -3.16
N VAL A 116 -8.26 -0.38 -3.75
CA VAL A 116 -8.82 0.75 -2.98
C VAL A 116 -9.86 0.24 -1.97
N LYS A 117 -10.73 -0.68 -2.36
CA LYS A 117 -11.76 -1.27 -1.49
C LYS A 117 -11.18 -1.92 -0.24
N TRP A 118 -10.20 -2.80 -0.39
CA TRP A 118 -9.59 -3.48 0.74
C TRP A 118 -8.60 -2.60 1.52
N ASP A 119 -7.94 -1.63 0.88
CA ASP A 119 -7.14 -0.60 1.56
C ASP A 119 -8.02 0.30 2.46
N LYS A 120 -9.19 0.75 1.97
CA LYS A 120 -10.20 1.46 2.79
C LYS A 120 -10.75 0.57 3.91
N ALA A 121 -10.92 -0.73 3.67
CA ALA A 121 -11.30 -1.66 4.72
C ALA A 121 -10.22 -1.73 5.82
N GLY A 122 -8.94 -1.68 5.45
CA GLY A 122 -7.81 -1.56 6.38
C GLY A 122 -7.88 -0.36 7.31
N GLU A 123 -8.32 0.81 6.83
CA GLU A 123 -8.54 1.98 7.68
C GLU A 123 -9.62 1.72 8.75
N ARG A 124 -10.72 1.05 8.36
CA ARG A 124 -11.79 0.67 9.29
C ARG A 124 -11.32 -0.37 10.29
N VAL A 125 -10.52 -1.34 9.86
CA VAL A 125 -9.86 -2.34 10.72
C VAL A 125 -9.00 -1.63 11.77
N MET A 126 -8.13 -0.69 11.37
CA MET A 126 -7.27 0.06 12.28
C MET A 126 -8.05 0.95 13.26
N ALA A 127 -9.07 1.66 12.77
CA ALA A 127 -9.92 2.48 13.64
C ALA A 127 -10.66 1.64 14.69
N GLU A 128 -11.20 0.49 14.29
CA GLU A 128 -11.86 -0.45 15.19
C GLU A 128 -10.87 -1.09 16.17
N ALA A 129 -9.67 -1.46 15.70
CA ALA A 129 -8.59 -2.01 16.53
C ALA A 129 -8.17 -1.04 17.64
N SER A 130 -7.98 0.24 17.30
CA SER A 130 -7.69 1.31 18.27
C SER A 130 -8.81 1.48 19.31
N ARG A 131 -10.08 1.48 18.90
CA ARG A 131 -11.23 1.58 19.82
C ARG A 131 -11.30 0.38 20.76
N ARG A 132 -11.07 -0.83 20.24
CA ARG A 132 -11.03 -2.06 21.04
C ARG A 132 -9.89 -2.05 22.04
N ALA A 133 -8.69 -1.66 21.62
CA ALA A 133 -7.55 -1.55 22.51
C ALA A 133 -7.89 -0.61 23.68
N ALA A 134 -8.47 0.56 23.39
CA ALA A 134 -8.88 1.54 24.41
C ALA A 134 -10.03 1.07 25.33
N SER A 135 -10.76 0.01 24.98
CA SER A 135 -11.82 -0.58 25.83
C SER A 135 -11.28 -1.53 26.90
N ILE A 136 -10.02 -1.93 26.79
CA ILE A 136 -9.36 -2.82 27.77
C ILE A 136 -9.05 -2.02 29.04
N PRO A 137 -9.49 -2.46 30.24
CA PRO A 137 -9.22 -1.75 31.48
C PRO A 137 -7.73 -1.46 31.70
N GLY A 138 -7.41 -0.21 32.04
CA GLY A 138 -6.04 0.23 32.31
C GLY A 138 -5.23 0.60 31.05
N THR A 139 -5.78 0.48 29.85
CA THR A 139 -5.12 0.95 28.63
C THR A 139 -5.42 2.41 28.35
N HIS A 140 -4.45 3.09 27.72
CA HIS A 140 -4.62 4.46 27.26
C HIS A 140 -5.22 4.49 25.87
N ARG A 141 -5.82 5.63 25.51
CA ARG A 141 -6.33 5.84 24.15
C ARG A 141 -5.17 5.91 23.16
N ILE A 142 -5.21 5.07 22.14
CA ILE A 142 -4.22 5.01 21.06
C ILE A 142 -4.78 5.73 19.83
N GLN A 143 -3.97 6.57 19.18
CA GLN A 143 -4.30 7.25 17.94
C GLN A 143 -3.49 6.67 16.79
N LEU A 144 -4.15 6.47 15.65
CA LEU A 144 -3.54 5.93 14.44
C LEU A 144 -3.72 6.92 13.29
N TYR A 145 -2.70 7.02 12.44
CA TYR A 145 -2.62 7.94 11.32
C TYR A 145 -2.20 7.18 10.06
N LYS A 146 -2.98 7.31 8.99
CA LYS A 146 -2.61 6.78 7.68
C LYS A 146 -1.77 7.82 6.93
N ASN A 147 -0.49 7.88 7.25
CA ASN A 147 0.50 8.77 6.67
C ASN A 147 1.87 8.09 6.66
N ASN A 148 2.96 8.84 6.46
CA ASN A 148 4.30 8.26 6.33
C ASN A 148 5.37 8.94 7.18
N THR A 149 5.00 9.90 8.03
CA THR A 149 5.94 10.58 8.91
C THR A 149 5.22 11.12 10.14
N ASP A 150 5.90 11.09 11.28
CA ASP A 150 5.43 11.73 12.50
C ASP A 150 5.82 13.22 12.59
N ASN A 151 6.45 13.75 11.53
CA ASN A 151 7.04 15.08 11.42
C ASN A 151 8.06 15.40 12.52
N LYS A 152 8.69 14.37 13.08
CA LYS A 152 9.76 14.42 14.09
C LYS A 152 11.00 13.65 13.62
N GLY A 153 11.13 13.42 12.31
CA GLY A 153 12.26 12.74 11.67
C GLY A 153 12.03 11.27 11.33
N ALA A 154 10.98 10.62 11.84
CA ALA A 154 10.67 9.24 11.47
C ALA A 154 9.90 9.18 10.15
N SER A 155 10.13 8.12 9.37
CA SER A 155 9.32 7.78 8.20
C SER A 155 9.04 6.27 8.14
N TYR A 156 7.81 5.94 7.73
CA TYR A 156 7.26 4.59 7.64
C TYR A 156 6.54 4.37 6.31
N GLY A 157 6.39 3.11 5.91
CA GLY A 157 6.04 2.67 4.57
C GLY A 157 4.55 2.71 4.21
N SER A 158 4.26 2.99 2.95
CA SER A 158 3.05 2.53 2.27
C SER A 158 3.48 1.85 0.97
N HIS A 159 3.60 0.53 1.00
CA HIS A 159 4.12 -0.23 -0.12
C HIS A 159 3.01 -0.65 -1.07
N GLU A 160 3.36 -0.74 -2.35
CA GLU A 160 2.53 -1.30 -3.40
C GLU A 160 3.19 -2.58 -3.92
N ASN A 161 2.38 -3.57 -4.21
CA ASN A 161 2.82 -4.86 -4.70
C ASN A 161 2.18 -5.17 -6.03
N TYR A 162 2.99 -5.56 -7.00
CA TYR A 162 2.51 -5.90 -8.35
C TYR A 162 3.12 -7.23 -8.80
N LEU A 163 2.27 -8.21 -9.13
CA LEU A 163 2.72 -9.45 -9.75
C LEU A 163 3.20 -9.17 -11.17
N MET A 164 4.42 -9.57 -11.50
CA MET A 164 5.05 -9.41 -12.81
C MET A 164 5.53 -10.75 -13.37
N ARG A 165 5.69 -10.82 -14.69
CA ARG A 165 6.31 -11.98 -15.36
C ARG A 165 7.80 -12.04 -15.00
N ARG A 166 8.29 -13.21 -14.59
CA ARG A 166 9.70 -13.41 -14.21
C ARG A 166 10.69 -13.06 -15.32
N GLN A 167 10.28 -13.29 -16.57
CA GLN A 167 11.09 -13.04 -17.77
C GLN A 167 11.38 -11.55 -18.07
N THR A 168 10.67 -10.62 -17.41
CA THR A 168 10.86 -9.18 -17.63
C THR A 168 12.20 -8.75 -17.02
N PRO A 169 13.14 -8.21 -17.82
CA PRO A 169 14.44 -7.81 -17.30
C PRO A 169 14.31 -6.72 -16.23
N PHE A 170 14.95 -6.92 -15.08
CA PHE A 170 14.88 -5.96 -13.98
C PHE A 170 15.50 -4.60 -14.36
N ALA A 171 16.45 -4.57 -15.29
CA ALA A 171 17.01 -3.33 -15.82
C ALA A 171 15.96 -2.46 -16.54
N ASP A 172 15.02 -3.07 -17.27
CA ASP A 172 13.94 -2.35 -17.95
C ASP A 172 12.94 -1.80 -16.93
N ILE A 173 12.68 -2.55 -15.86
CA ILE A 173 11.87 -2.10 -14.72
C ILE A 173 12.49 -0.84 -14.11
N VAL A 174 13.79 -0.87 -13.79
CA VAL A 174 14.51 0.28 -13.24
C VAL A 174 14.48 1.47 -14.21
N ALA A 175 14.82 1.25 -15.49
CA ALA A 175 14.94 2.32 -16.47
C ALA A 175 13.63 3.09 -16.70
N HIS A 176 12.49 2.39 -16.65
CA HIS A 176 11.18 2.95 -16.99
C HIS A 176 10.31 3.28 -15.78
N LEU A 177 10.51 2.67 -14.61
CA LEU A 177 9.78 3.07 -13.41
C LEU A 177 10.43 4.23 -12.68
N THR A 178 11.75 4.36 -12.67
CA THR A 178 12.41 5.47 -11.95
C THR A 178 11.86 6.85 -12.36
N PRO A 179 11.74 7.20 -13.65
CA PRO A 179 11.20 8.51 -14.04
C PRO A 179 9.71 8.65 -13.71
N PHE A 180 8.95 7.56 -13.87
CA PHE A 180 7.54 7.53 -13.54
C PHE A 180 7.30 7.76 -12.04
N PHE A 181 8.05 7.08 -11.18
CA PHE A 181 7.95 7.21 -9.73
C PHE A 181 8.41 8.56 -9.20
N VAL A 182 9.46 9.15 -9.78
CA VAL A 182 9.89 10.52 -9.45
C VAL A 182 8.78 11.55 -9.72
N THR A 183 7.94 11.32 -10.72
CA THR A 183 6.99 12.32 -11.23
C THR A 183 5.53 12.05 -10.87
N ARG A 184 5.11 10.80 -10.63
CA ARG A 184 3.71 10.47 -10.30
C ARG A 184 3.21 11.10 -9.00
N GLN A 185 4.12 11.53 -8.12
CA GLN A 185 3.77 12.23 -6.88
C GLN A 185 2.90 13.48 -7.12
N ILE A 186 2.93 14.11 -8.30
CA ILE A 186 2.05 15.23 -8.62
C ILE A 186 0.54 14.88 -8.54
N PHE A 187 0.19 13.59 -8.65
CA PHE A 187 -1.18 13.10 -8.42
C PHE A 187 -1.28 11.99 -7.36
N THR A 188 -0.17 11.43 -6.87
CA THR A 188 -0.19 10.43 -5.78
C THR A 188 0.28 10.97 -4.43
N GLY A 189 0.78 12.19 -4.35
CA GLY A 189 1.27 12.79 -3.11
C GLY A 189 0.15 13.09 -2.12
N VAL A 190 0.42 12.90 -0.82
CA VAL A 190 -0.52 13.20 0.27
C VAL A 190 -0.37 14.62 0.83
N GLY A 191 0.71 15.31 0.48
CA GLY A 191 1.09 16.61 1.00
C GLY A 191 1.74 16.53 2.38
N ARG A 192 2.72 17.40 2.65
CA ARG A 192 3.40 17.51 3.95
C ARG A 192 3.77 18.96 4.26
N VAL A 193 3.54 19.37 5.50
CA VAL A 193 4.05 20.64 6.05
C VAL A 193 5.43 20.42 6.66
N GLY A 194 6.41 21.19 6.18
CA GLY A 194 7.82 21.03 6.51
C GLY A 194 8.62 20.47 5.34
N ILE A 195 9.83 20.98 5.15
CA ILE A 195 10.78 20.61 4.08
C ILE A 195 12.01 19.96 4.71
N GLY A 196 12.53 18.91 4.08
CA GLY A 196 13.66 18.12 4.59
C GLY A 196 13.22 16.97 5.49
N GLN A 197 14.15 16.05 5.77
CA GLN A 197 13.86 14.85 6.57
C GLN A 197 13.38 15.18 7.99
N ASP A 198 13.99 16.18 8.62
CA ASP A 198 13.61 16.64 9.97
C ASP A 198 12.37 17.56 9.98
N GLY A 199 11.89 18.00 8.82
CA GLY A 199 10.73 18.88 8.66
C GLY A 199 10.96 20.31 9.13
N THR A 200 12.21 20.73 9.35
CA THR A 200 12.54 22.07 9.88
C THR A 200 12.46 23.18 8.83
N GLY A 201 12.60 22.85 7.55
CA GLY A 201 12.45 23.80 6.46
C GLY A 201 11.01 24.30 6.36
N SER A 202 10.82 25.61 6.20
CA SER A 202 9.48 26.22 6.13
C SER A 202 8.88 26.07 4.74
N GLY A 203 7.79 25.30 4.61
CA GLY A 203 7.06 25.18 3.35
C GLY A 203 6.03 24.05 3.37
N PHE A 204 5.37 23.87 2.24
CA PHE A 204 4.54 22.73 1.92
C PHE A 204 5.14 21.99 0.74
N GLN A 205 5.13 20.66 0.78
CA GLN A 205 5.61 19.80 -0.30
C GLN A 205 4.54 18.77 -0.68
N ILE A 206 4.62 18.26 -1.91
CA ILE A 206 3.64 17.34 -2.50
C ILE A 206 3.68 15.96 -1.84
N SER A 207 4.87 15.41 -1.61
CA SER A 207 5.04 14.06 -1.06
C SER A 207 5.54 14.09 0.38
N SER A 208 5.01 13.17 1.19
CA SER A 208 5.49 12.94 2.56
C SER A 208 6.75 12.07 2.61
N ARG A 209 7.02 11.29 1.56
CA ARG A 209 8.11 10.31 1.48
C ARG A 209 9.37 10.83 0.79
N ALA A 210 9.25 11.76 -0.17
CA ALA A 210 10.34 12.17 -1.06
C ALA A 210 11.68 12.49 -0.36
N ASP A 211 11.64 13.19 0.78
CA ASP A 211 12.84 13.57 1.53
C ASP A 211 13.63 12.40 2.10
N PHE A 212 12.98 11.25 2.33
CA PHE A 212 13.54 10.08 3.00
C PHE A 212 14.21 9.08 2.06
N PHE A 213 14.25 9.35 0.75
CA PHE A 213 14.92 8.53 -0.26
C PHE A 213 16.34 9.04 -0.52
N GLU A 214 17.26 8.10 -0.69
CA GLU A 214 18.71 8.38 -0.73
C GLU A 214 19.42 7.72 -1.90
N VAL A 215 18.88 6.64 -2.45
CA VAL A 215 19.51 5.89 -3.56
C VAL A 215 18.49 5.56 -4.64
N GLU A 216 18.97 5.23 -5.85
CA GLU A 216 18.09 4.88 -6.97
C GLU A 216 17.57 3.44 -6.87
N VAL A 217 18.44 2.48 -6.54
CA VAL A 217 18.13 1.04 -6.50
C VAL A 217 18.80 0.39 -5.28
N GLY A 218 18.08 -0.45 -4.55
CA GLY A 218 18.59 -1.10 -3.33
C GLY A 218 17.57 -2.03 -2.67
N LEU A 219 18.00 -2.75 -1.63
CA LEU A 219 17.17 -3.74 -0.94
C LEU A 219 16.47 -3.21 0.32
N GLU A 220 17.08 -2.24 1.00
CA GLU A 220 16.61 -1.75 2.29
C GLU A 220 15.28 -0.96 2.18
N THR A 221 14.50 -0.96 3.27
CA THR A 221 13.20 -0.27 3.36
C THR A 221 13.14 0.78 4.48
N THR A 222 14.03 0.66 5.48
CA THR A 222 14.09 1.50 6.70
C THR A 222 15.25 2.50 6.68
N LEU A 223 16.37 2.16 6.05
CA LEU A 223 17.55 2.99 5.86
C LEU A 223 17.92 3.07 4.38
N LYS A 224 18.67 4.11 3.98
CA LYS A 224 19.14 4.35 2.60
C LYS A 224 18.09 4.01 1.53
N ARG A 225 16.88 4.54 1.71
CA ARG A 225 15.70 4.06 0.97
C ARG A 225 15.88 4.23 -0.54
N PRO A 226 15.71 3.15 -1.33
CA PRO A 226 15.84 3.16 -2.78
C PRO A 226 14.53 3.51 -3.50
N ILE A 227 14.60 4.29 -4.58
CA ILE A 227 13.42 4.54 -5.44
C ILE A 227 12.85 3.22 -5.97
N ILE A 228 13.71 2.30 -6.43
CA ILE A 228 13.35 0.94 -6.83
C ILE A 228 13.90 -0.06 -5.81
N ASN A 229 12.99 -0.66 -5.04
CA ASN A 229 13.35 -1.72 -4.12
C ASN A 229 13.59 -3.04 -4.86
N THR A 230 14.61 -3.78 -4.44
CA THR A 230 15.07 -5.03 -5.08
C THR A 230 14.64 -6.29 -4.35
N ARG A 231 13.77 -6.22 -3.33
CA ARG A 231 13.25 -7.41 -2.63
C ARG A 231 12.63 -8.37 -3.64
N ASP A 232 13.08 -9.62 -3.63
CA ASP A 232 12.63 -10.66 -4.56
C ASP A 232 12.01 -11.83 -3.80
N GLU A 233 10.80 -11.60 -3.32
CA GLU A 233 9.99 -12.53 -2.55
C GLU A 233 8.60 -12.62 -3.19
N PRO A 234 8.39 -13.55 -4.13
CA PRO A 234 7.21 -13.55 -4.98
C PRO A 234 5.95 -14.08 -4.31
N HIS A 235 6.06 -14.80 -3.17
CA HIS A 235 5.00 -15.59 -2.54
C HIS A 235 4.16 -16.39 -3.56
N SER A 236 4.82 -16.89 -4.60
CA SER A 236 4.23 -17.58 -5.74
C SER A 236 5.34 -18.34 -6.47
N ASP A 237 4.99 -19.09 -7.51
CA ASP A 237 5.96 -19.80 -8.35
C ASP A 237 7.05 -18.84 -8.89
N ALA A 238 8.26 -18.94 -8.32
CA ALA A 238 9.36 -18.01 -8.58
C ALA A 238 9.95 -18.13 -9.99
N ASP A 239 9.67 -19.22 -10.71
CA ASP A 239 10.09 -19.40 -12.11
C ASP A 239 9.17 -18.63 -13.06
N LYS A 240 7.90 -18.43 -12.68
CA LYS A 240 6.89 -17.73 -13.48
C LYS A 240 6.75 -16.26 -13.10
N TYR A 241 6.86 -15.97 -11.82
CA TYR A 241 6.44 -14.69 -11.26
C TYR A 241 7.51 -13.96 -10.44
N ARG A 242 7.33 -12.65 -10.34
CA ARG A 242 7.99 -11.76 -9.39
C ARG A 242 6.92 -10.91 -8.71
N ARG A 243 7.06 -10.65 -7.41
CA ARG A 243 6.37 -9.54 -6.73
C ARG A 243 7.26 -8.32 -6.84
N LEU A 244 6.86 -7.33 -7.64
CA LEU A 244 7.52 -6.03 -7.63
C LEU A 244 7.07 -5.29 -6.37
N HIS A 245 8.00 -5.11 -5.44
CA HIS A 245 7.81 -4.41 -4.18
C HIS A 245 8.18 -2.93 -4.36
N VAL A 246 7.20 -2.03 -4.23
CA VAL A 246 7.36 -0.58 -4.46
C VAL A 246 7.15 0.16 -3.15
N ILE A 247 8.13 0.93 -2.70
CA ILE A 247 8.11 1.53 -1.35
C ILE A 247 7.99 3.07 -1.32
N ILE A 248 7.89 3.70 -2.49
CA ILE A 248 8.00 5.15 -2.67
C ILE A 248 6.70 5.93 -2.51
N GLY A 249 5.56 5.24 -2.60
CA GLY A 249 4.25 5.87 -2.51
C GLY A 249 3.95 6.45 -1.12
N ASP A 250 3.19 7.56 -1.09
CA ASP A 250 2.55 8.03 0.13
C ASP A 250 1.30 7.19 0.44
N ALA A 251 0.89 7.15 1.71
CA ALA A 251 -0.33 6.51 2.16
C ALA A 251 -1.54 7.41 1.84
N ASN A 252 -2.24 7.13 0.74
CA ASN A 252 -3.35 7.96 0.26
C ASN A 252 -4.65 7.70 1.04
N LEU A 253 -5.38 8.78 1.29
CA LEU A 253 -6.72 8.75 1.87
C LEU A 253 -7.78 8.89 0.77
N SER A 254 -7.55 9.77 -0.21
CA SER A 254 -8.40 9.89 -1.38
C SER A 254 -8.47 8.58 -2.17
N GLU A 255 -9.70 8.12 -2.42
CA GLU A 255 -9.97 6.95 -3.24
C GLU A 255 -9.51 7.16 -4.69
N ILE A 256 -9.63 8.38 -5.21
CA ILE A 256 -9.17 8.74 -6.56
C ILE A 256 -7.64 8.65 -6.66
N ALA A 257 -6.92 9.19 -5.67
CA ALA A 257 -5.46 9.16 -5.66
C ALA A 257 -4.93 7.73 -5.54
N SER A 258 -5.50 6.91 -4.65
CA SER A 258 -5.16 5.48 -4.55
C SER A 258 -5.47 4.73 -5.85
N TYR A 259 -6.63 4.98 -6.47
CA TYR A 259 -7.04 4.33 -7.71
C TYR A 259 -6.08 4.64 -8.87
N LEU A 260 -5.75 5.91 -9.06
CA LEU A 260 -4.77 6.34 -10.07
C LEU A 260 -3.39 5.79 -9.78
N LYS A 261 -2.95 5.79 -8.51
CA LYS A 261 -1.64 5.23 -8.10
C LYS A 261 -1.51 3.77 -8.53
N MET A 262 -2.51 2.94 -8.25
CA MET A 262 -2.50 1.52 -8.62
C MET A 262 -2.69 1.31 -10.12
N GLY A 263 -3.64 2.01 -10.73
CA GLY A 263 -4.02 1.83 -12.13
C GLY A 263 -2.94 2.29 -13.12
N THR A 264 -2.42 3.51 -12.95
CA THR A 264 -1.39 4.06 -13.85
C THR A 264 -0.10 3.25 -13.76
N THR A 265 0.29 2.82 -12.56
CA THR A 265 1.46 1.94 -12.38
C THR A 265 1.25 0.60 -13.06
N SER A 266 0.08 -0.03 -12.93
CA SER A 266 -0.24 -1.28 -13.64
C SER A 266 -0.10 -1.14 -15.17
N LEU A 267 -0.57 -0.02 -15.74
CA LEU A 267 -0.41 0.28 -17.17
C LEU A 267 1.05 0.45 -17.59
N VAL A 268 1.84 1.19 -16.81
CA VAL A 268 3.28 1.35 -17.07
C VAL A 268 4.00 0.00 -17.00
N LEU A 269 3.68 -0.84 -16.02
CA LEU A 269 4.24 -2.19 -15.93
C LEU A 269 3.87 -3.04 -17.15
N ASN A 270 2.64 -2.97 -17.65
CA ASN A 270 2.24 -3.66 -18.86
C ASN A 270 3.08 -3.22 -20.07
N MET A 271 3.30 -1.92 -20.22
CA MET A 271 4.13 -1.38 -21.30
C MET A 271 5.59 -1.82 -21.19
N ILE A 272 6.13 -1.96 -19.97
CA ILE A 272 7.49 -2.50 -19.73
C ILE A 272 7.55 -3.98 -20.13
N GLU A 273 6.61 -4.80 -19.66
CA GLU A 273 6.57 -6.24 -19.96
C GLU A 273 6.41 -6.54 -21.46
N GLU A 274 5.77 -5.62 -22.18
CA GLU A 274 5.49 -5.71 -23.62
C GLU A 274 6.50 -4.89 -24.45
N LYS A 275 7.55 -4.36 -23.81
CA LYS A 275 8.69 -3.67 -24.46
C LYS A 275 8.32 -2.47 -25.33
N VAL A 276 7.34 -1.68 -24.87
CA VAL A 276 6.84 -0.49 -25.58
C VAL A 276 7.82 0.69 -25.50
N PHE A 277 8.62 0.78 -24.43
CA PHE A 277 9.50 1.92 -24.19
C PHE A 277 10.85 1.83 -24.94
N THR A 278 11.35 3.00 -25.37
CA THR A 278 12.61 3.17 -26.13
C THR A 278 13.71 3.93 -25.36
N GLY A 279 13.57 4.12 -24.04
CA GLY A 279 14.63 4.68 -23.17
C GLY A 279 14.71 6.21 -23.07
N GLU A 280 13.76 6.93 -23.67
CA GLU A 280 13.82 8.39 -23.87
C GLU A 280 13.54 9.25 -22.62
N LEU A 281 13.09 8.68 -21.50
CA LEU A 281 12.59 9.45 -20.35
C LEU A 281 13.50 9.42 -19.11
N GLY A 282 14.74 8.94 -19.26
CA GLY A 282 15.66 8.79 -18.14
C GLY A 282 16.04 10.11 -17.47
N ILE A 283 15.87 10.21 -16.15
CA ILE A 283 16.26 11.36 -15.33
C ILE A 283 17.75 11.29 -14.98
N ALA A 284 18.44 12.43 -14.99
CA ALA A 284 19.89 12.49 -14.77
C ALA A 284 20.28 12.25 -13.31
N ASP A 285 19.51 12.78 -12.35
CA ASP A 285 19.73 12.61 -10.91
C ASP A 285 18.40 12.31 -10.19
N PRO A 286 17.90 11.07 -10.23
CA PRO A 286 16.54 10.75 -9.78
C PRO A 286 16.25 11.10 -8.32
N VAL A 287 17.22 10.94 -7.41
CA VAL A 287 17.01 11.18 -5.97
C VAL A 287 16.89 12.67 -5.67
N THR A 288 17.76 13.48 -6.28
CA THR A 288 17.68 14.95 -6.13
C THR A 288 16.39 15.48 -6.76
N GLU A 289 16.04 14.98 -7.95
CA GLU A 289 14.85 15.44 -8.69
C GLU A 289 13.55 15.00 -8.00
N LEU A 290 13.50 13.83 -7.35
CA LEU A 290 12.38 13.41 -6.51
C LEU A 290 12.05 14.45 -5.43
N LYS A 291 13.06 14.95 -4.73
CA LYS A 291 12.91 15.95 -3.66
C LYS A 291 12.52 17.30 -4.26
N ALA A 292 13.19 17.72 -5.33
CA ALA A 292 12.92 18.99 -5.99
C ALA A 292 11.49 19.08 -6.56
N VAL A 293 10.98 17.99 -7.15
CA VAL A 293 9.56 17.90 -7.58
C VAL A 293 8.63 18.01 -6.38
N SER A 294 8.91 17.31 -5.28
CA SER A 294 8.07 17.38 -4.07
C SER A 294 8.01 18.81 -3.51
N HIS A 295 9.15 19.50 -3.46
CA HIS A 295 9.28 20.83 -2.86
C HIS A 295 8.66 21.95 -3.70
N ASP A 296 8.24 21.67 -4.94
CA ASP A 296 7.57 22.63 -5.81
C ASP A 296 6.10 22.26 -6.08
N PRO A 297 5.17 22.62 -5.17
CA PRO A 297 3.74 22.40 -5.38
C PRO A 297 3.16 23.25 -6.53
N THR A 298 3.95 24.15 -7.15
CA THR A 298 3.54 24.88 -8.36
C THR A 298 3.72 24.09 -9.65
N LEU A 299 4.40 22.93 -9.58
CA LEU A 299 4.64 21.99 -10.68
C LEU A 299 5.52 22.53 -11.82
N LYS A 300 6.33 23.55 -11.55
CA LYS A 300 7.14 24.27 -12.55
C LYS A 300 8.61 23.86 -12.55
N HIS A 301 9.05 23.08 -11.57
CA HIS A 301 10.41 22.58 -11.47
C HIS A 301 10.81 21.81 -12.73
N LEU A 302 11.92 22.23 -13.34
CA LEU A 302 12.45 21.66 -14.57
C LEU A 302 13.55 20.65 -14.26
N MET A 303 13.22 19.38 -14.31
CA MET A 303 14.17 18.29 -14.09
C MET A 303 15.08 18.11 -15.29
N ARG A 304 16.33 17.74 -15.05
CA ARG A 304 17.28 17.41 -16.13
C ARG A 304 17.16 15.94 -16.52
N LEU A 305 16.87 15.67 -17.79
CA LEU A 305 16.96 14.33 -18.36
C LEU A 305 18.39 13.98 -18.76
N ARG A 306 18.65 12.67 -18.92
CA ARG A 306 19.97 12.13 -19.33
C ARG A 306 20.40 12.59 -20.72
N ASP A 307 19.45 12.92 -21.60
CA ASP A 307 19.69 13.44 -22.94
C ASP A 307 19.88 14.97 -22.98
N GLY A 308 19.84 15.64 -21.82
CA GLY A 308 20.02 17.08 -21.69
C GLY A 308 18.73 17.90 -21.81
N ARG A 309 17.59 17.30 -22.18
CA ARG A 309 16.29 17.99 -22.13
C ARG A 309 15.95 18.38 -20.70
N ARG A 310 15.11 19.41 -20.58
CA ARG A 310 14.54 19.86 -19.31
C ARG A 310 13.04 19.83 -19.41
N LEU A 311 12.40 19.07 -18.53
CA LEU A 311 10.96 18.84 -18.53
C LEU A 311 10.44 18.93 -17.10
N THR A 312 9.19 19.36 -16.95
CA THR A 312 8.48 19.30 -15.67
C THR A 312 8.05 17.87 -15.36
N ALA A 313 7.64 17.62 -14.11
CA ALA A 313 6.99 16.36 -13.75
C ALA A 313 5.68 16.14 -14.53
N LEU A 314 4.95 17.22 -14.83
CA LEU A 314 3.74 17.17 -15.63
C LEU A 314 4.03 16.75 -17.09
N ASP A 315 5.07 17.31 -17.72
CA ASP A 315 5.48 16.95 -19.08
C ASP A 315 5.85 15.45 -19.18
N LEU A 316 6.58 14.92 -18.20
CA LEU A 316 6.91 13.49 -18.17
C LEU A 316 5.66 12.63 -18.00
N GLN A 317 4.73 13.03 -17.13
CA GLN A 317 3.50 12.28 -16.91
C GLN A 317 2.59 12.29 -18.15
N TRP A 318 2.51 13.39 -18.90
CA TRP A 318 1.88 13.41 -20.22
C TRP A 318 2.56 12.44 -21.20
N ALA A 319 3.89 12.41 -21.24
CA ALA A 319 4.62 11.48 -22.09
C ALA A 319 4.36 9.99 -21.73
N TYR A 320 4.13 9.67 -20.47
CA TYR A 320 3.68 8.34 -20.04
C TYR A 320 2.22 8.08 -20.41
N TYR A 321 1.33 9.04 -20.19
CA TYR A 321 -0.09 8.94 -20.54
C TYR A 321 -0.30 8.68 -22.03
N GLU A 322 0.33 9.49 -22.89
CA GLU A 322 0.21 9.36 -24.35
C GLU A 322 0.65 7.99 -24.84
N ARG A 323 1.74 7.44 -24.28
CA ARG A 323 2.22 6.08 -24.58
C ARG A 323 1.24 5.02 -24.08
N ALA A 324 0.70 5.18 -22.87
CA ALA A 324 -0.28 4.27 -22.31
C ALA A 324 -1.57 4.24 -23.14
N ARG A 325 -2.06 5.42 -23.54
CA ARG A 325 -3.25 5.58 -24.37
C ARG A 325 -3.05 4.92 -25.73
N ALA A 326 -1.96 5.25 -26.43
CA ALA A 326 -1.64 4.66 -27.72
C ALA A 326 -1.49 3.13 -27.64
N PHE A 327 -0.81 2.62 -26.60
CA PHE A 327 -0.67 1.18 -26.37
C PHE A 327 -2.01 0.47 -26.15
N VAL A 328 -2.90 1.06 -25.36
CA VAL A 328 -4.23 0.49 -25.10
C VAL A 328 -5.10 0.54 -26.36
N ASP A 329 -5.11 1.67 -27.06
CA ASP A 329 -5.88 1.84 -28.30
C ASP A 329 -5.42 0.87 -29.39
N GLU A 330 -4.10 0.66 -29.55
CA GLU A 330 -3.54 -0.30 -30.52
C GLU A 330 -3.88 -1.76 -30.15
N ARG A 331 -3.79 -2.11 -28.86
CA ARG A 331 -3.91 -3.49 -28.41
C ARG A 331 -5.35 -3.95 -28.22
N TYR A 332 -6.23 -3.06 -27.79
CA TYR A 332 -7.59 -3.37 -27.38
C TYR A 332 -8.65 -2.61 -28.18
N GLY A 333 -8.37 -1.37 -28.58
CA GLY A 333 -9.33 -0.54 -29.30
C GLY A 333 -10.69 -0.51 -28.57
N THR A 334 -11.74 -0.91 -29.27
CA THR A 334 -13.11 -0.96 -28.72
C THR A 334 -13.33 -2.04 -27.65
N ASP A 335 -12.41 -3.01 -27.52
CA ASP A 335 -12.49 -4.11 -26.55
C ASP A 335 -11.77 -3.79 -25.23
N THR A 336 -11.42 -2.51 -24.99
CA THR A 336 -10.81 -2.04 -23.74
C THR A 336 -11.78 -2.23 -22.57
N ASP A 337 -11.32 -2.83 -21.47
CA ASP A 337 -12.17 -3.00 -20.28
C ASP A 337 -12.44 -1.67 -19.56
N GLU A 338 -13.57 -1.63 -18.83
CA GLU A 338 -14.10 -0.42 -18.20
C GLU A 338 -13.11 0.25 -17.24
N GLN A 339 -12.38 -0.51 -16.41
CA GLN A 339 -11.44 0.09 -15.46
C GLN A 339 -10.18 0.61 -16.16
N THR A 340 -9.73 -0.04 -17.24
CA THR A 340 -8.62 0.49 -18.04
C THR A 340 -8.98 1.82 -18.69
N ALA A 341 -10.19 1.92 -19.27
CA ALA A 341 -10.70 3.16 -19.84
C ALA A 341 -10.85 4.25 -18.77
N ASP A 342 -11.48 3.94 -17.63
CA ASP A 342 -11.68 4.90 -16.54
C ASP A 342 -10.35 5.40 -15.93
N VAL A 343 -9.33 4.54 -15.78
CA VAL A 343 -7.99 4.97 -15.35
C VAL A 343 -7.36 5.95 -16.34
N LEU A 344 -7.43 5.67 -17.64
CA LEU A 344 -6.88 6.56 -18.66
C LEU A 344 -7.61 7.90 -18.68
N ASP A 345 -8.94 7.89 -18.69
CA ASP A 345 -9.74 9.11 -18.75
C ASP A 345 -9.53 9.98 -17.50
N ARG A 346 -9.43 9.38 -16.31
CA ARG A 346 -9.10 10.11 -15.08
C ARG A 346 -7.68 10.62 -15.05
N TRP A 347 -6.73 9.85 -15.58
CA TRP A 347 -5.34 10.28 -15.65
C TRP A 347 -5.24 11.52 -16.55
N GLU A 348 -5.87 11.50 -17.72
CA GLU A 348 -5.96 12.66 -18.62
C GLU A 348 -6.58 13.87 -17.91
N ASP A 349 -7.77 13.72 -17.33
CA ASP A 349 -8.49 14.80 -16.63
C ASP A 349 -7.64 15.42 -15.51
N VAL A 350 -6.95 14.59 -14.73
CA VAL A 350 -6.04 15.04 -13.66
C VAL A 350 -4.85 15.78 -14.23
N LEU A 351 -4.16 15.26 -15.25
CA LEU A 351 -3.02 15.95 -15.85
C LEU A 351 -3.43 17.28 -16.49
N THR A 352 -4.57 17.32 -17.17
CA THR A 352 -5.14 18.56 -17.73
C THR A 352 -5.40 19.60 -16.65
N LYS A 353 -6.05 19.21 -15.55
CA LYS A 353 -6.34 20.13 -14.43
C LYS A 353 -5.09 20.57 -13.69
N LEU A 354 -4.11 19.69 -13.50
CA LEU A 354 -2.81 20.06 -12.92
C LEU A 354 -2.06 21.10 -13.77
N GLY A 355 -2.21 21.05 -15.10
CA GLY A 355 -1.62 22.02 -16.02
C GLY A 355 -2.31 23.38 -16.05
N ASP A 356 -3.60 23.44 -15.70
CA ASP A 356 -4.39 24.67 -15.66
C ASP A 356 -4.36 25.31 -14.25
N ASP A 357 -4.94 24.63 -13.26
CA ASP A 357 -4.91 25.03 -11.85
C ASP A 357 -5.07 23.79 -10.96
N PRO A 358 -4.02 23.37 -10.22
CA PRO A 358 -4.08 22.22 -9.32
C PRO A 358 -5.25 22.27 -8.33
N MET A 359 -5.70 23.46 -7.91
CA MET A 359 -6.78 23.60 -6.92
C MET A 359 -8.15 23.07 -7.39
N GLN A 360 -8.34 22.90 -8.70
CA GLN A 360 -9.50 22.22 -9.27
C GLN A 360 -9.62 20.75 -8.81
N LEU A 361 -8.52 20.17 -8.32
CA LEU A 361 -8.46 18.80 -7.85
C LEU A 361 -8.56 18.68 -6.33
N SER A 362 -9.01 19.72 -5.63
CA SER A 362 -9.17 19.72 -4.17
C SER A 362 -10.23 18.75 -3.64
N ASP A 363 -11.04 18.16 -4.53
CA ASP A 363 -11.99 17.09 -4.22
C ASP A 363 -11.49 15.69 -4.60
N SER A 364 -10.28 15.57 -5.15
CA SER A 364 -9.78 14.35 -5.80
C SER A 364 -8.36 13.98 -5.36
N LEU A 365 -7.46 14.93 -5.15
CA LEU A 365 -6.06 14.66 -4.76
C LEU A 365 -5.81 15.07 -3.31
N ASP A 366 -5.13 14.19 -2.56
CA ASP A 366 -4.87 14.39 -1.13
C ASP A 366 -4.07 15.67 -0.87
N TRP A 367 -2.93 15.87 -1.55
CA TRP A 367 -2.09 17.04 -1.33
C TRP A 367 -2.81 18.35 -1.66
N VAL A 368 -3.68 18.36 -2.67
CA VAL A 368 -4.46 19.55 -3.07
C VAL A 368 -5.56 19.83 -2.04
N ALA A 369 -6.30 18.80 -1.61
CA ALA A 369 -7.33 18.91 -0.59
C ALA A 369 -6.73 19.40 0.75
N LYS A 370 -5.57 18.86 1.12
CA LYS A 370 -4.82 19.25 2.31
C LYS A 370 -4.28 20.67 2.18
N LEU A 371 -3.68 21.04 1.05
CA LEU A 371 -3.19 22.39 0.79
C LEU A 371 -4.32 23.42 0.89
N ARG A 372 -5.49 23.15 0.30
CA ARG A 372 -6.69 23.99 0.43
C ARG A 372 -7.07 24.23 1.89
N LEU A 373 -7.03 23.18 2.70
CA LEU A 373 -7.36 23.27 4.12
C LEU A 373 -6.33 24.12 4.87
N LEU A 374 -5.04 23.87 4.64
CA LEU A 374 -3.93 24.56 5.27
C LEU A 374 -3.89 26.04 4.92
N GLU A 375 -4.07 26.41 3.64
CA GLU A 375 -4.16 27.81 3.23
C GLU A 375 -5.34 28.52 3.89
N GLY A 376 -6.48 27.84 4.04
CA GLY A 376 -7.59 28.40 4.81
C GLY A 376 -7.23 28.71 6.28
N TYR A 377 -6.38 27.90 6.93
CA TYR A 377 -5.86 28.23 8.27
C TYR A 377 -4.86 29.39 8.23
N ARG A 378 -3.98 29.41 7.22
CA ARG A 378 -2.97 30.47 7.05
C ARG A 378 -3.62 31.83 6.85
N GLU A 379 -4.66 31.91 6.03
CA GLU A 379 -5.37 33.17 5.75
C GLU A 379 -6.18 33.66 6.95
N ARG A 380 -6.94 32.78 7.63
CA ARG A 380 -7.81 33.19 8.75
C ARG A 380 -7.06 33.60 10.00
N GLU A 381 -5.87 33.05 10.20
CA GLU A 381 -5.10 33.21 11.44
C GLU A 381 -3.70 33.81 11.21
N GLU A 382 -3.42 34.28 9.99
CA GLU A 382 -2.15 34.91 9.59
C GLU A 382 -0.92 34.03 9.90
N LEU A 383 -1.01 32.73 9.65
CA LEU A 383 0.03 31.75 10.00
C LEU A 383 1.10 31.60 8.92
N GLY A 384 2.37 31.56 9.35
CA GLY A 384 3.50 31.08 8.53
C GLY A 384 3.51 29.55 8.39
N TRP A 385 4.21 29.01 7.39
CA TRP A 385 4.33 27.56 7.16
C TRP A 385 5.04 26.82 8.30
N ASN A 386 5.86 27.52 9.08
CA ASN A 386 6.51 27.00 10.28
C ASN A 386 5.59 26.91 11.52
N SER A 387 4.30 27.25 11.39
CA SER A 387 3.36 27.17 12.51
C SER A 387 3.15 25.73 12.97
N PRO A 388 3.37 25.40 14.26
CA PRO A 388 3.08 24.07 14.82
C PRO A 388 1.61 23.65 14.62
N LYS A 389 0.70 24.63 14.52
CA LYS A 389 -0.71 24.35 14.25
C LYS A 389 -0.93 23.77 12.86
N LEU A 390 -0.19 24.21 11.84
CA LEU A 390 -0.28 23.64 10.49
C LEU A 390 0.28 22.22 10.44
N GLN A 391 1.36 21.93 11.17
CA GLN A 391 1.87 20.57 11.32
C GLN A 391 0.86 19.64 12.01
N LEU A 392 0.11 20.14 13.00
CA LEU A 392 -0.98 19.38 13.61
C LEU A 392 -2.15 19.15 12.65
N VAL A 393 -2.53 20.16 11.85
CA VAL A 393 -3.57 20.01 10.82
C VAL A 393 -3.16 18.98 9.76
N ASP A 394 -1.89 18.99 9.34
CA ASP A 394 -1.32 17.98 8.44
C ASP A 394 -1.48 16.56 9.02
N LEU A 395 -1.06 16.34 10.27
CA LEU A 395 -1.25 15.04 10.94
C LEU A 395 -2.73 14.65 11.10
N GLN A 396 -3.58 15.60 11.49
CA GLN A 396 -5.02 15.38 11.67
C GLN A 396 -5.76 15.05 10.37
N TYR A 397 -5.19 15.38 9.21
CA TYR A 397 -5.72 14.96 7.92
C TYR A 397 -5.82 13.44 7.83
N SER A 398 -4.78 12.76 8.33
CA SER A 398 -4.59 11.30 8.28
C SER A 398 -5.14 10.49 9.44
N ASP A 399 -5.80 11.10 10.42
CA ASP A 399 -6.39 10.36 11.56
C ASP A 399 -7.50 9.41 11.09
N VAL A 400 -7.37 8.12 11.41
CA VAL A 400 -8.27 7.05 10.91
C VAL A 400 -9.68 7.11 11.48
N ARG A 401 -9.92 7.93 12.50
CA ARG A 401 -11.24 8.01 13.14
C ARG A 401 -12.19 8.79 12.24
N PRO A 402 -13.32 8.18 11.79
CA PRO A 402 -14.26 8.82 10.88
C PRO A 402 -14.80 10.16 11.41
N GLU A 403 -14.96 10.28 12.72
CA GLU A 403 -15.49 11.47 13.39
C GLU A 403 -14.44 12.56 13.69
N LYS A 404 -13.14 12.28 13.49
CA LYS A 404 -12.04 13.22 13.81
C LYS A 404 -11.15 13.56 12.63
N GLY A 405 -10.78 12.58 11.80
CA GLY A 405 -9.88 12.76 10.66
C GLY A 405 -10.40 13.80 9.69
N LEU A 406 -9.56 14.76 9.32
CA LEU A 406 -10.01 15.88 8.49
C LEU A 406 -10.42 15.37 7.10
N TYR A 407 -9.71 14.40 6.51
CA TYR A 407 -10.16 13.73 5.27
C TYR A 407 -11.56 13.13 5.42
N HIS A 408 -11.81 12.32 6.45
CA HIS A 408 -13.13 11.71 6.66
C HIS A 408 -14.23 12.75 6.87
N ARG A 409 -13.91 13.89 7.52
CA ARG A 409 -14.84 15.02 7.62
C ARG A 409 -15.10 15.72 6.29
N LEU A 410 -14.13 15.75 5.37
CA LEU A 410 -14.33 16.23 4.00
C LEU A 410 -15.25 15.28 3.21
N VAL A 411 -15.05 13.96 3.34
CA VAL A 411 -15.93 12.94 2.74
C VAL A 411 -17.35 13.07 3.27
N ALA A 412 -17.53 13.13 4.59
CA ALA A 412 -18.86 13.19 5.23
C ALA A 412 -19.70 14.41 4.84
N ARG A 413 -19.07 15.49 4.35
CA ARG A 413 -19.75 16.70 3.87
C ARG A 413 -19.82 16.79 2.33
N GLY A 414 -19.43 15.74 1.62
CA GLY A 414 -19.43 15.69 0.15
C GLY A 414 -18.36 16.55 -0.52
N SER A 415 -17.25 16.86 0.15
CA SER A 415 -16.14 17.65 -0.42
C SER A 415 -15.04 16.82 -1.06
N MET A 416 -15.09 15.48 -0.94
CA MET A 416 -14.19 14.57 -1.65
C MET A 416 -15.04 13.63 -2.51
N LYS A 417 -14.57 13.36 -3.73
CA LYS A 417 -15.13 12.31 -4.58
C LYS A 417 -14.73 10.94 -4.02
N THR A 418 -15.69 10.02 -4.01
CA THR A 418 -15.50 8.61 -3.64
C THR A 418 -15.84 7.73 -4.85
N LEU A 419 -15.19 6.57 -4.93
CA LEU A 419 -15.45 5.52 -5.92
C LEU A 419 -16.29 4.39 -5.33
N LEU A 420 -16.22 4.22 -4.01
CA LEU A 420 -16.80 3.08 -3.31
C LEU A 420 -18.10 3.46 -2.59
N ASP A 421 -19.00 2.48 -2.47
CA ASP A 421 -20.07 2.53 -1.51
C ASP A 421 -19.52 2.24 -0.09
N PRO A 422 -19.88 3.02 0.94
CA PRO A 422 -19.51 2.73 2.34
C PRO A 422 -19.81 1.28 2.77
N ASP A 423 -20.90 0.69 2.31
CA ASP A 423 -21.29 -0.69 2.65
C ASP A 423 -20.35 -1.73 2.02
N GLU A 424 -19.80 -1.45 0.84
CA GLU A 424 -18.78 -2.32 0.22
C GLU A 424 -17.51 -2.35 1.06
N THR A 425 -17.08 -1.19 1.54
CA THR A 425 -15.91 -1.07 2.42
C THR A 425 -16.14 -1.84 3.73
N GLN A 426 -17.34 -1.75 4.29
CA GLN A 426 -17.70 -2.45 5.53
C GLN A 426 -17.70 -3.98 5.34
N ARG A 427 -18.22 -4.50 4.22
CA ARG A 427 -18.16 -5.94 3.90
C ARG A 427 -16.72 -6.41 3.69
N ALA A 428 -15.91 -5.63 2.98
CA ALA A 428 -14.50 -5.94 2.69
C ALA A 428 -13.62 -6.05 3.95
N MET A 429 -14.07 -5.57 5.12
CA MET A 429 -13.39 -5.83 6.39
C MET A 429 -13.39 -7.32 6.79
N TYR A 430 -14.36 -8.09 6.29
CA TYR A 430 -14.59 -9.46 6.72
C TYR A 430 -14.59 -10.46 5.56
N GLU A 431 -14.88 -10.01 4.34
CA GLU A 431 -14.98 -10.85 3.15
C GLU A 431 -13.77 -10.65 2.22
N PRO A 432 -13.17 -11.73 1.70
CA PRO A 432 -12.03 -11.65 0.78
C PRO A 432 -12.46 -11.32 -0.65
N PRO A 433 -11.53 -10.86 -1.51
CA PRO A 433 -11.74 -10.81 -2.96
C PRO A 433 -12.14 -12.18 -3.50
N GLU A 434 -13.07 -12.22 -4.47
CA GLU A 434 -13.62 -13.48 -4.98
C GLU A 434 -12.79 -14.11 -6.09
N ASP A 435 -11.84 -13.37 -6.67
CA ASP A 435 -11.13 -13.73 -7.91
C ASP A 435 -9.62 -13.95 -7.73
N THR A 436 -9.16 -14.06 -6.48
CA THR A 436 -7.78 -14.46 -6.13
C THR A 436 -7.77 -15.60 -5.11
N ARG A 437 -6.57 -16.10 -4.80
CA ARG A 437 -6.36 -17.09 -3.73
C ARG A 437 -6.76 -16.58 -2.34
N ALA A 438 -6.86 -15.27 -2.14
CA ALA A 438 -7.35 -14.68 -0.89
C ALA A 438 -8.76 -15.18 -0.56
N TYR A 439 -9.58 -15.52 -1.56
CA TYR A 439 -10.88 -16.14 -1.37
C TYR A 439 -10.77 -17.42 -0.54
N PHE A 440 -9.94 -18.38 -0.96
CA PHE A 440 -9.75 -19.63 -0.24
C PHE A 440 -9.19 -19.39 1.17
N ARG A 441 -8.17 -18.53 1.31
CA ARG A 441 -7.57 -18.20 2.61
C ARG A 441 -8.62 -17.66 3.58
N GLY A 442 -9.35 -16.62 3.15
CA GLY A 442 -10.35 -15.95 3.96
C GLY A 442 -11.53 -16.85 4.33
N ARG A 443 -12.03 -17.65 3.38
CA ARG A 443 -13.11 -18.61 3.62
C ARG A 443 -12.70 -19.73 4.58
N CYS A 444 -11.47 -20.26 4.47
CA CYS A 444 -10.95 -21.24 5.42
C CYS A 444 -10.88 -20.67 6.84
N LEU A 445 -10.36 -19.44 7.00
CA LEU A 445 -10.30 -18.76 8.30
C LEU A 445 -11.69 -18.45 8.87
N ALA A 446 -12.66 -18.12 8.03
CA ALA A 446 -14.02 -17.82 8.48
C ALA A 446 -14.81 -19.08 8.88
N GLN A 447 -14.70 -20.15 8.09
CA GLN A 447 -15.54 -21.34 8.23
C GLN A 447 -14.91 -22.42 9.12
N TYR A 448 -13.59 -22.60 9.03
CA TYR A 448 -12.85 -23.66 9.71
C TYR A 448 -11.85 -23.09 10.74
N ALA A 449 -12.17 -21.96 11.36
CA ALA A 449 -11.27 -21.23 12.26
C ALA A 449 -10.62 -22.12 13.34
N SER A 450 -11.36 -23.10 13.89
CA SER A 450 -10.86 -24.02 14.91
C SER A 450 -9.94 -25.13 14.40
N GLU A 451 -9.90 -25.34 13.09
CA GLU A 451 -9.08 -26.36 12.42
C GLU A 451 -7.89 -25.73 11.69
N VAL A 452 -7.82 -24.40 11.57
CA VAL A 452 -6.69 -23.69 10.94
C VAL A 452 -5.67 -23.29 12.02
N VAL A 453 -4.47 -23.84 11.92
CA VAL A 453 -3.36 -23.60 12.87
C VAL A 453 -2.51 -22.40 12.45
N ALA A 454 -2.25 -22.28 11.15
CA ALA A 454 -1.48 -21.17 10.60
C ALA A 454 -1.86 -20.93 9.13
N ALA A 455 -1.55 -19.74 8.64
CA ALA A 455 -1.67 -19.39 7.23
C ALA A 455 -0.66 -18.30 6.85
N SER A 456 -0.31 -18.27 5.57
CA SER A 456 0.57 -17.29 4.94
C SER A 456 -0.05 -16.82 3.61
N TRP A 457 0.70 -16.06 2.82
CA TRP A 457 0.29 -15.72 1.46
C TRP A 457 0.14 -16.97 0.58
N ASP A 458 1.03 -17.94 0.73
CA ASP A 458 1.21 -19.11 -0.12
C ASP A 458 0.75 -20.44 0.50
N SER A 459 0.20 -20.45 1.72
CA SER A 459 -0.32 -21.68 2.32
C SER A 459 -1.40 -21.48 3.38
N VAL A 460 -2.14 -22.55 3.66
CA VAL A 460 -2.97 -22.71 4.87
C VAL A 460 -2.65 -24.06 5.51
N ILE A 461 -2.43 -24.07 6.82
CA ILE A 461 -2.06 -25.25 7.60
C ILE A 461 -3.23 -25.64 8.51
N PHE A 462 -3.66 -26.88 8.40
CA PHE A 462 -4.79 -27.43 9.15
C PHE A 462 -4.38 -28.48 10.18
N ASP A 463 -5.06 -28.47 11.33
CA ASP A 463 -5.15 -29.61 12.26
C ASP A 463 -6.53 -30.26 12.11
N ILE A 464 -6.54 -31.45 11.55
CA ILE A 464 -7.75 -32.26 11.34
C ILE A 464 -7.73 -33.57 12.15
N GLY A 465 -6.96 -33.61 13.24
CA GLY A 465 -6.84 -34.79 14.11
C GLY A 465 -6.08 -35.96 13.47
N ARG A 466 -5.21 -35.68 12.49
CA ARG A 466 -4.22 -36.65 11.95
C ARG A 466 -2.92 -36.59 12.77
N GLU A 467 -2.00 -37.54 12.54
CA GLU A 467 -0.69 -37.54 13.22
C GLU A 467 0.18 -36.32 12.90
N SER A 468 0.01 -35.74 11.70
CA SER A 468 0.73 -34.54 11.26
C SER A 468 -0.25 -33.46 10.75
N LEU A 469 0.15 -32.19 10.91
CA LEU A 469 -0.55 -31.06 10.30
C LEU A 469 -0.55 -31.18 8.77
N VAL A 470 -1.60 -30.66 8.13
CA VAL A 470 -1.76 -30.69 6.68
C VAL A 470 -1.54 -29.29 6.11
N ARG A 471 -0.45 -29.09 5.37
CA ARG A 471 -0.17 -27.85 4.62
C ARG A 471 -0.81 -27.93 3.24
N VAL A 472 -1.66 -26.95 2.91
CA VAL A 472 -2.22 -26.76 1.56
C VAL A 472 -1.49 -25.61 0.88
N PRO A 473 -0.65 -25.87 -0.14
CA PRO A 473 0.04 -24.81 -0.89
C PRO A 473 -0.91 -24.05 -1.81
N MET A 474 -0.65 -22.76 -1.98
CA MET A 474 -1.45 -21.77 -2.71
C MET A 474 -0.56 -20.91 -3.63
N MET A 475 0.41 -21.54 -4.29
CA MET A 475 1.47 -20.87 -5.07
C MET A 475 0.98 -20.08 -6.30
N GLU A 476 -0.25 -20.29 -6.75
CA GLU A 476 -0.84 -19.64 -7.91
C GLU A 476 -1.86 -18.57 -7.44
N PRO A 477 -1.55 -17.25 -7.55
CA PRO A 477 -2.41 -16.18 -7.01
C PRO A 477 -3.83 -16.13 -7.60
N GLU A 478 -4.02 -16.65 -8.82
CA GLU A 478 -5.33 -16.71 -9.50
C GLU A 478 -6.05 -18.07 -9.33
N ARG A 479 -5.53 -18.99 -8.51
CA ARG A 479 -6.23 -20.23 -8.11
C ARG A 479 -6.84 -20.07 -6.73
N GLY A 480 -7.74 -20.99 -6.34
CA GLY A 480 -8.44 -20.88 -5.04
C GLY A 480 -9.50 -19.77 -4.99
N THR A 481 -9.87 -19.23 -6.15
CA THR A 481 -10.94 -18.22 -6.27
C THR A 481 -12.33 -18.83 -6.02
N LYS A 482 -13.35 -17.99 -5.86
CA LYS A 482 -14.75 -18.44 -5.72
C LYS A 482 -15.20 -19.34 -6.86
N LYS A 483 -14.76 -19.07 -8.10
CA LYS A 483 -15.05 -19.93 -9.25
C LYS A 483 -14.44 -21.33 -9.09
N HIS A 484 -13.28 -21.45 -8.48
CA HIS A 484 -12.58 -22.73 -8.30
C HIS A 484 -13.15 -23.55 -7.15
N VAL A 485 -13.37 -22.92 -5.99
CA VAL A 485 -13.63 -23.62 -4.72
C VAL A 485 -14.88 -23.15 -3.98
N GLY A 486 -15.61 -22.16 -4.50
CA GLY A 486 -16.78 -21.59 -3.81
C GLY A 486 -17.83 -22.62 -3.44
N ALA A 487 -18.24 -23.45 -4.40
CA ALA A 487 -19.21 -24.52 -4.16
C ALA A 487 -18.70 -25.65 -3.25
N LEU A 488 -17.38 -25.72 -2.97
CA LEU A 488 -16.85 -26.68 -2.00
C LEU A 488 -17.13 -26.22 -0.57
N PHE A 489 -17.00 -24.92 -0.29
CA PHE A 489 -17.30 -24.38 1.04
C PHE A 489 -18.79 -24.49 1.40
N ASP A 490 -19.69 -24.54 0.41
CA ASP A 490 -21.11 -24.77 0.67
C ASP A 490 -21.43 -26.25 0.99
N LYS A 491 -20.52 -27.17 0.65
CA LYS A 491 -20.71 -28.63 0.79
C LYS A 491 -19.87 -29.27 1.90
N CYS A 492 -18.73 -28.69 2.23
CA CYS A 492 -17.80 -29.21 3.22
C CYS A 492 -18.11 -28.55 4.57
N GLU A 493 -18.55 -29.33 5.55
CA GLU A 493 -18.89 -28.82 6.89
C GLU A 493 -17.62 -28.67 7.75
N SER A 494 -16.56 -29.42 7.44
CA SER A 494 -15.27 -29.40 8.15
C SER A 494 -14.07 -29.20 7.21
N ALA A 495 -12.93 -28.79 7.77
CA ALA A 495 -11.66 -28.75 7.02
C ALA A 495 -11.26 -30.14 6.53
N LYS A 496 -11.57 -31.19 7.30
CA LYS A 496 -11.34 -32.58 6.89
C LYS A 496 -12.07 -32.92 5.58
N ASP A 497 -13.34 -32.58 5.46
CA ASP A 497 -14.13 -32.84 4.24
C ASP A 497 -13.54 -32.09 3.04
N LEU A 498 -13.17 -30.83 3.24
CA LEU A 498 -12.51 -30.01 2.21
C LEU A 498 -11.21 -30.66 1.74
N LEU A 499 -10.36 -31.08 2.68
CA LEU A 499 -9.07 -31.69 2.40
C LEU A 499 -9.21 -33.03 1.66
N GLU A 500 -10.18 -33.87 2.03
CA GLU A 500 -10.47 -35.12 1.32
C GLU A 500 -10.87 -34.84 -0.14
N VAL A 501 -11.64 -33.79 -0.42
CA VAL A 501 -12.04 -33.45 -1.80
C VAL A 501 -10.87 -32.90 -2.63
N ILE A 502 -10.01 -32.05 -2.07
CA ILE A 502 -8.92 -31.42 -2.84
C ILE A 502 -7.68 -32.32 -2.99
N THR A 503 -7.51 -33.34 -2.12
CA THR A 503 -6.38 -34.28 -2.17
C THR A 503 -6.69 -35.61 -2.85
N SER A 504 -7.97 -35.94 -3.09
CA SER A 504 -8.40 -37.21 -3.71
C SER A 504 -8.24 -37.27 -5.24
N ARG A 505 -7.35 -36.46 -5.82
CA ARG A 505 -7.09 -36.43 -7.27
C ARG A 505 -5.68 -36.85 -7.63
#